data_AF-A0A1V6FG66-F1
#
_entry.id   AF-A0A1V6FG66-F1
#
_cell.length_a   1.000
_cell.length_b   1.000
_cell.length_c   1.000
_cell.angle_alpha   90.00
_cell.angle_beta   90.00
_cell.angle_gamma   90.00
#
_symmetry.space_group_name_H-M   'P 1'
#
loop_
_entity.id
_entity.type
_entity.pdbx_description
1 polymer ?
#
loop_
_entity_poly.entity_id
_entity_poly.type
_entity_poly.pdbx_seq_one_letter_code
_entity_poly.pdbx_strand_id
1 'polypeptide(L)'
;MFSELHHASNMNTLKPEILNARKIRNTLYNYTTVLPNERILGSLICLQNDRDVEHLLTAFIGTPLVAGDLRLLGEDTKAEIKNICLNLNKLIAQGVLGEFHNFKGGKYIRYDEWDGFARYARNGQGIICLFRNEDACETVEITIPNLPEGCYALKDMANNEHIATCDARKLASGVAVKWQGKNYRALAFSRK
;
A
#
# COMPACT_ATOMS: atom_id res chain seq x y z
N MET A 1 16.24 -7.19 27.67
CA MET A 1 15.34 -7.88 26.73
C MET A 1 14.27 -6.87 26.35
N PHE A 2 14.42 -6.23 25.19
CA PHE A 2 13.51 -5.17 24.72
C PHE A 2 12.36 -5.84 23.97
N SER A 3 11.11 -5.48 24.29
CA SER A 3 9.95 -6.07 23.62
C SER A 3 9.95 -5.69 22.14
N GLU A 4 9.58 -6.63 21.27
CA GLU A 4 9.52 -6.41 19.82
C GLU A 4 8.56 -5.26 19.42
N LEU A 5 7.67 -4.85 20.32
CA LEU A 5 6.79 -3.68 20.18
C LEU A 5 7.53 -2.33 20.15
N HIS A 6 8.76 -2.24 20.69
CA HIS A 6 9.54 -0.99 20.69
C HIS A 6 10.08 -0.59 19.31
N HIS A 7 10.10 -1.49 18.32
CA HIS A 7 10.70 -1.19 17.02
C HIS A 7 9.81 -0.34 16.08
N ALA A 8 8.52 -0.18 16.39
CA ALA A 8 7.64 0.76 15.70
C ALA A 8 7.64 2.17 16.33
N SER A 9 8.21 2.36 17.53
CA SER A 9 8.16 3.67 18.23
C SER A 9 9.42 4.52 18.07
N ASN A 10 10.49 4.02 17.42
CA ASN A 10 11.76 4.74 17.23
C ASN A 10 11.90 5.37 15.83
N MET A 11 10.78 5.74 15.21
CA MET A 11 10.81 6.59 14.03
C MET A 11 10.86 8.04 14.50
N ASN A 12 12.08 8.57 14.59
CA ASN A 12 12.31 9.94 15.01
C ASN A 12 11.65 10.91 14.01
N THR A 13 10.48 11.42 14.36
CA THR A 13 9.77 12.44 13.57
C THR A 13 10.44 13.82 13.63
N LEU A 14 11.43 14.02 14.51
CA LEU A 14 12.23 15.25 14.59
C LEU A 14 13.36 15.30 13.54
N LYS A 15 13.73 14.16 12.95
CA LYS A 15 14.70 14.08 11.83
C LYS A 15 14.09 13.29 10.68
N PRO A 16 13.03 13.83 10.10
CA PRO A 16 12.14 13.02 9.30
C PRO A 16 12.84 12.62 7.97
N GLU A 17 13.91 13.31 7.55
CA GLU A 17 14.83 12.92 6.45
C GLU A 17 15.47 11.53 6.59
N ILE A 18 15.54 10.96 7.80
CA ILE A 18 16.09 9.61 8.02
C ILE A 18 15.03 8.50 7.89
N LEU A 19 13.74 8.86 7.76
CA LEU A 19 12.67 7.90 7.56
C LEU A 19 12.79 7.28 6.17
N ASN A 20 12.81 5.96 6.14
CA ASN A 20 12.96 5.19 4.92
C ASN A 20 11.78 4.23 4.80
N ALA A 21 10.81 4.59 3.95
CA ALA A 21 9.58 3.82 3.73
C ALA A 21 9.85 2.33 3.47
N ARG A 22 10.84 1.98 2.64
CA ARG A 22 11.22 0.58 2.36
C ARG A 22 11.66 -0.17 3.62
N LYS A 23 12.47 0.44 4.50
CA LYS A 23 12.85 -0.18 5.79
C LYS A 23 11.63 -0.39 6.69
N ILE A 24 10.69 0.57 6.70
CA ILE A 24 9.44 0.46 7.45
C ILE A 24 8.59 -0.71 6.93
N ARG A 25 8.43 -0.81 5.60
CA ARG A 25 7.70 -1.92 4.96
C ARG A 25 8.29 -3.28 5.29
N ASN A 26 9.61 -3.44 5.27
CA ASN A 26 10.27 -4.69 5.69
C ASN A 26 9.82 -5.13 7.11
N THR A 27 9.79 -4.19 8.07
CA THR A 27 9.33 -4.48 9.43
C THR A 27 7.84 -4.82 9.47
N LEU A 28 7.00 -4.04 8.80
CA LEU A 28 5.55 -4.25 8.83
C LEU A 28 5.13 -5.54 8.11
N TYR A 29 5.80 -5.92 7.02
CA TYR A 29 5.58 -7.20 6.34
C TYR A 29 5.89 -8.38 7.26
N ASN A 30 6.96 -8.33 8.04
CA ASN A 30 7.24 -9.36 9.04
C ASN A 30 6.10 -9.46 10.06
N TYR A 31 5.55 -8.34 10.53
CA TYR A 31 4.41 -8.37 11.45
C TYR A 31 3.13 -8.96 10.84
N THR A 32 2.88 -8.77 9.55
CA THR A 32 1.70 -9.38 8.89
C THR A 32 1.75 -10.92 8.86
N THR A 33 2.90 -11.52 9.11
CA THR A 33 3.02 -13.00 9.23
C THR A 33 2.58 -13.54 10.59
N VAL A 34 2.48 -12.69 11.60
CA VAL A 34 2.18 -13.08 12.99
C VAL A 34 0.96 -12.38 13.58
N LEU A 35 0.56 -11.24 13.01
CA LEU A 35 -0.59 -10.44 13.45
C LEU A 35 -1.51 -10.12 12.26
N PRO A 36 -2.84 -10.18 12.45
CA PRO A 36 -3.78 -9.60 11.49
C PRO A 36 -3.46 -8.14 11.23
N ASN A 37 -3.54 -7.70 9.97
CA ASN A 37 -3.13 -6.36 9.57
C ASN A 37 -3.91 -5.24 10.29
N GLU A 38 -5.19 -5.45 10.60
CA GLU A 38 -6.01 -4.49 11.34
C GLU A 38 -5.53 -4.27 12.79
N ARG A 39 -4.79 -5.23 13.35
CA ARG A 39 -4.21 -5.13 14.70
C ARG A 39 -2.81 -4.51 14.70
N ILE A 40 -2.23 -4.31 13.52
CA ILE A 40 -0.97 -3.60 13.37
C ILE A 40 -1.28 -2.11 13.39
N LEU A 41 -1.10 -1.46 14.54
CA LEU A 41 -0.96 -0.01 14.56
C LEU A 41 0.44 0.29 14.05
N GLY A 42 0.54 0.59 12.75
CA GLY A 42 1.79 1.04 12.15
C GLY A 42 2.29 2.26 12.93
N SER A 43 3.60 2.33 13.12
CA SER A 43 4.30 3.51 13.64
C SER A 43 3.70 4.82 13.09
N LEU A 44 3.81 5.91 13.85
CA LEU A 44 3.48 7.25 13.36
C LEU A 44 4.39 7.60 12.16
N ILE A 45 3.88 7.44 10.94
CA ILE A 45 4.65 7.70 9.71
C ILE A 45 4.46 9.16 9.31
N CYS A 46 5.55 9.93 9.29
CA CYS A 46 5.51 11.32 8.86
C CYS A 46 5.38 11.41 7.33
N LEU A 47 4.35 12.12 6.84
CA LEU A 47 4.24 12.58 5.46
C LEU A 47 5.18 13.78 5.30
N GLN A 48 6.17 13.63 4.43
CA GLN A 48 7.18 14.62 4.14
C GLN A 48 7.99 14.21 2.89
N ASN A 49 8.72 15.20 2.35
CA ASN A 49 9.58 15.10 1.17
C ASN A 49 8.80 14.78 -0.11
N ASP A 50 9.51 14.39 -1.16
CA ASP A 50 8.95 13.94 -2.44
C ASP A 50 8.33 12.52 -2.40
N ARG A 51 8.11 11.97 -1.19
CA ARG A 51 7.64 10.59 -0.95
C ARG A 51 6.40 10.50 -0.07
N ASP A 52 5.64 11.58 0.07
CA ASP A 52 4.43 11.64 0.91
C ASP A 52 3.45 10.49 0.64
N VAL A 53 3.15 10.22 -0.63
CA VAL A 53 2.20 9.17 -1.01
C VAL A 53 2.78 7.78 -0.73
N GLU A 54 4.08 7.57 -0.96
CA GLU A 54 4.75 6.30 -0.60
C GLU A 54 4.65 6.04 0.92
N HIS A 55 4.86 7.07 1.74
CA HIS A 55 4.69 7.00 3.19
C HIS A 55 3.25 6.69 3.60
N LEU A 56 2.27 7.36 2.98
CA LEU A 56 0.85 7.09 3.22
C LEU A 56 0.49 5.63 2.90
N LEU A 57 0.87 5.14 1.73
CA LEU A 57 0.58 3.77 1.31
C LEU A 57 1.32 2.73 2.18
N THR A 58 2.51 3.07 2.68
CA THR A 58 3.23 2.23 3.65
C THR A 58 2.43 2.10 4.95
N ALA A 59 1.78 3.18 5.42
CA ALA A 59 0.91 3.13 6.59
C ALA A 59 -0.32 2.21 6.37
N PHE A 60 -0.75 2.01 5.13
CA PHE A 60 -1.87 1.12 4.79
C PHE A 60 -1.53 -0.37 4.93
N ILE A 61 -0.29 -0.76 5.26
CA ILE A 61 -0.02 -2.17 5.61
C ILE A 61 -0.81 -2.55 6.87
N GLY A 62 -0.93 -1.62 7.82
CA GLY A 62 -1.73 -1.80 9.04
C GLY A 62 -2.92 -0.84 9.12
N THR A 63 -3.32 -0.53 10.35
CA THR A 63 -4.22 0.61 10.62
C THR A 63 -3.40 1.90 10.50
N PRO A 64 -3.72 2.80 9.56
CA PRO A 64 -2.86 3.94 9.26
C PRO A 64 -2.85 4.96 10.39
N LEU A 65 -1.64 5.30 10.82
CA LEU A 65 -1.37 6.43 11.70
C LEU A 65 -0.30 7.31 11.06
N VAL A 66 -0.70 8.46 10.54
CA VAL A 66 0.18 9.39 9.82
C VAL A 66 0.35 10.69 10.60
N ALA A 67 1.55 11.26 10.55
CA ALA A 67 1.90 12.58 11.05
C ALA A 67 2.42 13.47 9.92
N GLY A 68 2.74 14.72 10.25
CA GLY A 68 3.35 15.68 9.34
C GLY A 68 2.59 17.00 9.34
N ASP A 69 3.24 18.05 8.88
CA ASP A 69 2.57 19.32 8.65
C ASP A 69 1.96 19.31 7.24
N LEU A 70 0.68 18.96 7.16
CA LEU A 70 -0.06 18.88 5.90
C LEU A 70 -0.07 20.21 5.13
N ARG A 71 0.23 21.34 5.77
CA ARG A 71 0.32 22.66 5.10
C ARG A 71 1.53 22.75 4.17
N LEU A 72 2.57 21.96 4.44
CA LEU A 72 3.81 21.94 3.65
C LEU A 72 3.72 21.07 2.39
N LEU A 73 2.62 20.31 2.23
CA LEU A 73 2.39 19.51 1.04
C LEU A 73 2.03 20.40 -0.16
N GLY A 74 2.54 20.04 -1.34
CA GLY A 74 2.08 20.65 -2.60
C GLY A 74 0.59 20.34 -2.86
N GLU A 75 -0.10 21.22 -3.58
CA GLU A 75 -1.55 21.08 -3.82
C GLU A 75 -1.90 19.80 -4.59
N ASP A 76 -1.09 19.41 -5.58
CA ASP A 76 -1.28 18.17 -6.33
C ASP A 76 -1.16 16.94 -5.41
N THR A 77 -0.14 16.92 -4.55
CA THR A 77 0.06 15.86 -3.55
C THR A 77 -1.08 15.80 -2.54
N LYS A 78 -1.59 16.95 -2.08
CA LYS A 78 -2.77 17.01 -1.18
C LYS A 78 -4.00 16.42 -1.85
N ALA A 79 -4.27 16.78 -3.11
CA ALA A 79 -5.40 16.27 -3.87
C ALA A 79 -5.32 14.76 -4.07
N GLU A 80 -4.12 14.26 -4.40
CA GLU A 80 -3.85 12.84 -4.55
C GLU A 80 -4.05 12.05 -3.25
N ILE A 81 -3.44 12.48 -2.15
CA ILE A 81 -3.62 11.89 -0.82
C ILE A 81 -5.09 11.86 -0.42
N LYS A 82 -5.81 12.97 -0.65
CA LYS A 82 -7.25 13.07 -0.37
C LYS A 82 -8.03 12.01 -1.14
N ASN A 83 -7.78 11.86 -2.44
CA ASN A 83 -8.48 10.89 -3.28
C ASN A 83 -8.18 9.44 -2.88
N ILE A 84 -6.90 9.15 -2.57
CA ILE A 84 -6.48 7.84 -2.06
C ILE A 84 -7.22 7.51 -0.76
N CYS A 85 -7.24 8.42 0.20
CA CYS A 85 -7.95 8.24 1.48
C CYS A 85 -9.46 8.08 1.29
N LEU A 86 -10.09 8.88 0.42
CA LEU A 86 -11.51 8.76 0.10
C LEU A 86 -11.85 7.39 -0.50
N ASN A 87 -11.01 6.88 -1.39
CA ASN A 87 -11.21 5.55 -1.98
C ASN A 87 -11.03 4.43 -0.95
N LEU A 88 -10.01 4.52 -0.10
CA LEU A 88 -9.83 3.57 1.00
C LEU A 88 -11.05 3.55 1.94
N ASN A 89 -11.53 4.73 2.35
CA ASN A 89 -12.69 4.83 3.25
C ASN A 89 -13.96 4.23 2.63
N LYS A 90 -14.19 4.41 1.33
CA LYS A 90 -15.32 3.78 0.62
C LYS A 90 -15.24 2.26 0.62
N LEU A 91 -14.05 1.69 0.50
CA LEU A 91 -13.85 0.24 0.54
C LEU A 91 -14.06 -0.31 1.96
N ILE A 92 -13.49 0.36 2.97
CA ILE A 92 -13.64 -0.04 4.38
C ILE A 92 -15.10 0.08 4.85
N ALA A 93 -15.84 1.08 4.38
CA ALA A 93 -17.26 1.25 4.70
C ALA A 93 -18.12 0.06 4.24
N GLN A 94 -17.66 -0.73 3.26
CA GLN A 94 -18.35 -1.91 2.75
C GLN A 94 -17.88 -3.22 3.43
N GLY A 95 -16.87 -3.16 4.30
CA GLY A 95 -16.37 -4.32 5.03
C GLY A 95 -14.89 -4.21 5.40
N VAL A 96 -14.48 -5.01 6.39
CA VAL A 96 -13.10 -5.04 6.86
C VAL A 96 -12.17 -5.63 5.78
N LEU A 97 -11.13 -4.88 5.41
CA LEU A 97 -10.04 -5.34 4.55
C LEU A 97 -9.01 -6.14 5.38
N GLY A 98 -9.41 -7.32 5.82
CA GLY A 98 -8.66 -8.18 6.76
C GLY A 98 -7.84 -9.30 6.10
N GLU A 99 -8.01 -9.53 4.80
CA GLU A 99 -7.12 -10.42 4.06
C GLU A 99 -5.90 -9.61 3.58
N PHE A 100 -4.70 -10.20 3.71
CA PHE A 100 -3.44 -9.56 3.34
C PHE A 100 -2.62 -10.48 2.45
N HIS A 101 -2.14 -9.95 1.32
CA HIS A 101 -1.26 -10.68 0.41
C HIS A 101 -0.04 -9.82 0.09
N ASN A 102 1.15 -10.32 0.41
CA ASN A 102 2.40 -9.68 0.04
C ASN A 102 2.86 -10.19 -1.33
N PHE A 103 3.14 -9.29 -2.28
CA PHE A 103 3.68 -9.67 -3.58
C PHE A 103 5.17 -10.00 -3.50
N LYS A 104 5.93 -9.19 -2.75
CA LYS A 104 7.39 -9.29 -2.58
C LYS A 104 7.85 -8.69 -1.26
N GLY A 105 8.95 -9.19 -0.70
CA GLY A 105 9.58 -8.59 0.50
C GLY A 105 9.52 -9.42 1.77
N GLY A 106 9.55 -10.76 1.68
CA GLY A 106 9.43 -11.66 2.84
C GLY A 106 10.67 -11.82 3.74
N LYS A 107 11.84 -11.31 3.36
CA LYS A 107 13.05 -11.34 4.23
C LYS A 107 13.77 -10.00 4.28
N TYR A 108 13.91 -9.37 3.11
CA TYR A 108 14.42 -8.01 2.95
C TYR A 108 14.19 -7.52 1.52
N ILE A 109 13.57 -6.35 1.33
CA ILE A 109 13.45 -5.66 0.05
C ILE A 109 14.73 -4.86 -0.21
N ARG A 110 15.40 -5.13 -1.33
CA ARG A 110 16.60 -4.40 -1.74
C ARG A 110 16.27 -3.05 -2.37
N TYR A 111 17.26 -2.16 -2.41
CA TYR A 111 17.25 -1.03 -3.33
C TYR A 111 17.38 -1.59 -4.74
N ASP A 112 16.57 -1.14 -5.71
CA ASP A 112 16.39 -1.69 -7.08
C ASP A 112 15.32 -2.77 -7.28
N GLU A 113 14.61 -3.16 -6.23
CA GLU A 113 13.60 -4.22 -6.29
C GLU A 113 12.23 -3.67 -5.91
N TRP A 114 11.25 -3.78 -6.81
CA TRP A 114 9.89 -3.39 -6.49
C TRP A 114 9.28 -4.27 -5.40
N ASP A 115 8.39 -3.69 -4.60
CA ASP A 115 7.59 -4.41 -3.61
C ASP A 115 6.13 -3.94 -3.61
N GLY A 116 5.29 -4.61 -2.83
CA GLY A 116 3.91 -4.21 -2.70
C GLY A 116 3.04 -5.27 -2.05
N PHE A 117 1.81 -4.89 -1.77
CA PHE A 117 0.84 -5.75 -1.12
C PHE A 117 -0.58 -5.48 -1.62
N ALA A 118 -1.46 -6.45 -1.38
CA ALA A 118 -2.90 -6.28 -1.45
C ALA A 118 -3.53 -6.44 -0.07
N ARG A 119 -4.54 -5.61 0.20
CA ARG A 119 -5.45 -5.75 1.35
C ARG A 119 -6.88 -5.82 0.85
N TYR A 120 -7.63 -6.82 1.28
CA TYR A 120 -8.95 -7.05 0.73
C TYR A 120 -9.91 -7.69 1.72
N ALA A 121 -11.20 -7.53 1.44
CA ALA A 121 -12.26 -8.22 2.14
C ALA A 121 -12.59 -9.54 1.42
N ARG A 122 -13.18 -10.48 2.15
CA ARG A 122 -13.62 -11.78 1.62
C ARG A 122 -14.68 -11.67 0.51
N ASN A 123 -15.34 -10.52 0.38
CA ASN A 123 -16.27 -10.25 -0.72
C ASN A 123 -15.57 -9.82 -2.03
N GLY A 124 -14.24 -9.69 -2.02
CA GLY A 124 -13.41 -9.44 -3.20
C GLY A 124 -13.08 -7.97 -3.47
N GLN A 125 -13.48 -7.03 -2.62
CA GLN A 125 -13.02 -5.63 -2.75
C GLN A 125 -11.74 -5.38 -1.96
N GLY A 126 -10.89 -4.49 -2.46
CA GLY A 126 -9.65 -4.19 -1.77
C GLY A 126 -8.79 -3.13 -2.45
N ILE A 127 -7.58 -2.99 -1.91
CA ILE A 127 -6.53 -2.11 -2.41
C ILE A 127 -5.29 -2.93 -2.78
N ILE A 128 -4.51 -2.36 -3.70
CA ILE A 128 -3.20 -2.82 -4.12
C ILE A 128 -2.26 -1.63 -4.00
N CYS A 129 -1.17 -1.78 -3.26
CA CYS A 129 -0.16 -0.76 -3.09
C CYS A 129 1.17 -1.31 -3.58
N LEU A 130 1.76 -0.67 -4.60
CA LEU A 130 3.03 -1.06 -5.20
C LEU A 130 4.05 0.07 -5.02
N PHE A 131 5.32 -0.31 -4.85
CA PHE A 131 6.43 0.59 -4.61
C PHE A 131 7.58 0.21 -5.54
N ARG A 132 8.11 1.19 -6.28
CA ARG A 132 9.10 0.95 -7.31
C ARG A 132 10.50 0.72 -6.75
N ASN A 133 10.89 1.42 -5.68
CA ASN A 133 12.24 1.34 -5.08
C ASN A 133 13.40 1.48 -6.07
N GLU A 134 13.25 2.34 -7.08
CA GLU A 134 14.21 2.52 -8.17
C GLU A 134 14.36 1.31 -9.12
N ASP A 135 13.44 0.34 -9.05
CA ASP A 135 13.34 -0.75 -10.01
C ASP A 135 13.21 -0.22 -11.45
N ALA A 136 14.05 -0.73 -12.34
CA ALA A 136 14.16 -0.24 -13.70
C ALA A 136 13.02 -0.72 -14.62
N CYS A 137 12.25 -1.75 -14.23
CA CYS A 137 11.17 -2.26 -15.06
C CYS A 137 10.06 -1.21 -15.18
N GLU A 138 9.52 -1.03 -16.38
CA GLU A 138 8.38 -0.12 -16.63
C GLU A 138 7.04 -0.69 -16.15
N THR A 139 6.97 -2.02 -16.09
CA THR A 139 5.78 -2.80 -15.79
C THR A 139 6.13 -3.90 -14.82
N VAL A 140 5.24 -4.17 -13.87
CA VAL A 140 5.34 -5.27 -12.92
C VAL A 140 4.13 -6.18 -13.03
N GLU A 141 4.31 -7.46 -12.74
CA GLU A 141 3.22 -8.43 -12.72
C GLU A 141 2.81 -8.73 -11.29
N ILE A 142 1.50 -8.68 -11.02
CA ILE A 142 0.94 -8.94 -9.69
C ILE A 142 -0.11 -10.05 -9.76
N THR A 143 -0.17 -10.84 -8.69
CA THR A 143 -1.12 -11.95 -8.53
C THR A 143 -1.88 -11.81 -7.23
N ILE A 144 -3.21 -11.92 -7.25
CA ILE A 144 -4.03 -11.94 -6.03
C ILE A 144 -4.79 -13.27 -6.00
N PRO A 145 -4.32 -14.25 -5.19
CA PRO A 145 -4.97 -15.55 -5.11
C PRO A 145 -6.28 -15.48 -4.31
N ASN A 146 -7.12 -16.50 -4.47
CA ASN A 146 -8.29 -16.76 -3.61
C ASN A 146 -9.36 -15.65 -3.58
N LEU A 147 -9.45 -14.83 -4.63
CA LEU A 147 -10.60 -13.93 -4.80
C LEU A 147 -11.86 -14.73 -5.15
N PRO A 148 -13.05 -14.33 -4.66
CA PRO A 148 -14.31 -14.92 -5.10
C PRO A 148 -14.46 -14.87 -6.63
N GLU A 149 -15.09 -15.88 -7.23
CA GLU A 149 -15.39 -15.84 -8.66
C GLU A 149 -16.20 -14.59 -9.01
N GLY A 150 -15.83 -13.92 -10.10
CA GLY A 150 -16.48 -12.69 -10.52
C GLY A 150 -15.60 -11.83 -11.43
N CYS A 151 -16.18 -10.74 -11.90
CA CYS A 151 -15.52 -9.72 -12.70
C CYS A 151 -15.14 -8.54 -11.80
N TYR A 152 -13.90 -8.07 -11.90
CA TYR A 152 -13.33 -7.03 -11.06
C TYR A 152 -12.97 -5.82 -11.92
N ALA A 153 -13.28 -4.63 -11.40
CA ALA A 153 -12.79 -3.37 -11.94
C ALA A 153 -11.57 -2.94 -11.13
N LEU A 154 -10.45 -2.69 -11.81
CA LEU A 154 -9.27 -2.04 -11.25
C LEU A 154 -9.31 -0.56 -11.61
N LYS A 155 -9.09 0.30 -10.61
CA LYS A 155 -9.05 1.75 -10.75
C LYS A 155 -7.86 2.32 -10.01
N ASP A 156 -7.28 3.39 -10.53
CA ASP A 156 -6.27 4.14 -9.80
C ASP A 156 -6.94 4.98 -8.70
N MET A 157 -6.43 4.89 -7.47
CA MET A 157 -7.04 5.53 -6.30
C MET A 157 -6.81 7.04 -6.27
N ALA A 158 -5.78 7.55 -6.96
CA ALA A 158 -5.44 8.96 -6.98
C ALA A 158 -6.39 9.78 -7.86
N ASN A 159 -6.88 9.20 -8.96
CA ASN A 159 -7.67 9.91 -9.97
C ASN A 159 -8.97 9.19 -10.38
N ASN A 160 -9.26 7.99 -9.84
CA ASN A 160 -10.38 7.12 -10.20
C ASN A 160 -10.40 6.61 -11.65
N GLU A 161 -9.29 6.77 -12.38
CA GLU A 161 -9.14 6.29 -13.75
C GLU A 161 -9.32 4.77 -13.78
N HIS A 162 -10.08 4.29 -14.76
CA HIS A 162 -10.23 2.86 -14.98
C HIS A 162 -8.97 2.29 -15.61
N ILE A 163 -8.34 1.32 -14.94
CA ILE A 163 -7.10 0.69 -15.41
C ILE A 163 -7.40 -0.58 -16.19
N ALA A 164 -8.25 -1.45 -15.66
CA ALA A 164 -8.59 -2.71 -16.29
C ALA A 164 -9.88 -3.30 -15.75
N THR A 165 -10.52 -4.15 -16.56
CA THR A 165 -11.53 -5.10 -16.11
C THR A 165 -10.98 -6.50 -16.30
N CYS A 166 -10.97 -7.31 -15.25
CA CYS A 166 -10.45 -8.68 -15.28
C CYS A 166 -11.29 -9.61 -14.40
N ASP A 167 -11.33 -10.89 -14.71
CA ASP A 167 -11.95 -11.88 -13.84
C ASP A 167 -11.01 -12.33 -12.70
N ALA A 168 -11.58 -13.04 -11.72
CA ALA A 168 -10.83 -13.61 -10.60
C ALA A 168 -9.65 -14.48 -11.04
N ARG A 169 -9.83 -15.27 -12.12
CA ARG A 169 -8.79 -16.18 -12.63
C ARG A 169 -7.62 -15.39 -13.20
N LYS A 170 -7.90 -14.30 -13.91
CA LYS A 170 -6.88 -13.42 -14.46
C LYS A 170 -6.08 -12.75 -13.34
N LEU A 171 -6.73 -12.25 -12.29
CA LEU A 171 -6.05 -11.71 -11.11
C LEU A 171 -5.21 -12.76 -10.37
N ALA A 172 -5.68 -14.00 -10.29
CA ALA A 172 -4.92 -15.10 -9.69
C ALA A 172 -3.72 -15.52 -10.55
N SER A 173 -3.84 -15.45 -11.88
CA SER A 173 -2.79 -15.86 -12.83
C SER A 173 -1.75 -14.79 -13.12
N GLY A 174 -2.05 -13.52 -12.89
CA GLY A 174 -1.14 -12.41 -13.17
C GLY A 174 -1.78 -11.28 -13.99
N VAL A 175 -1.64 -10.05 -13.50
CA VAL A 175 -2.00 -8.81 -14.19
C VAL A 175 -0.80 -7.87 -14.22
N ALA A 176 -0.52 -7.34 -15.42
CA ALA A 176 0.54 -6.37 -15.63
C ALA A 176 0.09 -4.96 -15.21
N VAL A 177 0.92 -4.26 -14.44
CA VAL A 177 0.70 -2.90 -13.96
C VAL A 177 1.89 -2.03 -14.33
N LYS A 178 1.64 -0.96 -15.09
CA LYS A 178 2.66 0.03 -15.49
C LYS A 178 2.90 1.05 -14.38
N TRP A 179 4.10 1.57 -14.20
CA TRP A 179 4.37 2.61 -13.19
C TRP A 179 3.82 4.01 -13.55
N GLN A 180 3.52 4.26 -14.83
CA GLN A 180 3.02 5.57 -15.31
C GLN A 180 3.89 6.77 -14.87
N GLY A 181 5.22 6.58 -14.84
CA GLY A 181 6.17 7.61 -14.43
C GLY A 181 6.20 7.89 -12.92
N LYS A 182 5.46 7.15 -12.10
CA LYS A 182 5.46 7.27 -10.64
C LYS A 182 6.36 6.23 -9.98
N ASN A 183 6.76 6.50 -8.73
CA ASN A 183 7.51 5.58 -7.89
C ASN A 183 6.63 4.64 -7.05
N TYR A 184 5.31 4.72 -7.23
CA TYR A 184 4.33 3.87 -6.56
C TYR A 184 3.10 3.69 -7.44
N ARG A 185 2.24 2.73 -7.09
CA ARG A 185 0.85 2.64 -7.58
C ARG A 185 -0.09 2.37 -6.41
N ALA A 186 -1.26 3.01 -6.43
CA ALA A 186 -2.36 2.75 -5.50
C ALA A 186 -3.60 2.40 -6.33
N LEU A 187 -4.01 1.14 -6.30
CA LEU A 187 -5.16 0.67 -7.06
C LEU A 187 -6.26 0.21 -6.11
N ALA A 188 -7.50 0.55 -6.44
CA ALA A 188 -8.68 -0.08 -5.86
C ALA A 188 -9.16 -1.17 -6.81
N PHE A 189 -9.58 -2.30 -6.26
CA PHE A 189 -10.30 -3.31 -7.01
C PHE A 189 -11.62 -3.64 -6.31
N SER A 190 -12.67 -3.83 -7.09
CA SER A 190 -13.99 -4.18 -6.58
C SER A 190 -14.70 -5.08 -7.57
N ARG A 191 -15.48 -6.04 -7.07
CA ARG A 191 -16.35 -6.88 -7.89
C ARG A 191 -17.46 -6.00 -8.51
N LYS A 192 -17.73 -6.20 -9.80
CA LYS A 192 -18.86 -5.57 -10.51
C LYS A 192 -20.17 -6.28 -10.23
#